data_AF-A0A7X8WL50-F1
#
_entry.id   AF-A0A7X8WL50-F1
#
_cell.length_a   1.000
_cell.length_b   1.000
_cell.length_c   1.000
_cell.angle_alpha   90.00
_cell.angle_beta   90.00
_cell.angle_gamma   90.00
#
_symmetry.space_group_name_H-M   'P 1'
#
loop_
_entity.id
_entity.type
_entity.pdbx_description
1 polymer ?
#
loop_
_entity_poly.entity_id
_entity_poly.type
_entity_poly.pdbx_seq_one_letter_code
_entity_poly.pdbx_strand_id
1 'polypeptide(L)'
;MLPISKAEQCYKPAHNRFLKPAIENFFKTELPKAFGPDIRCFLADRLIKIFNANNRDINSIKPGQVLWNAVHKDTKSGAPNMKLVSVVLALINDDDITKLENGLKMPEHRQNVVARMLEEAFSQDALLSMRDIGLLLCTSSSYASYMRKVYEAKHNATLPHPGNMQDVGNCITHKYQIIYKCVVEKKSPLKVARETNHSMKAVDRYLRDFNCVKTLYLDDKDKHYIHFVTKISLRVIDQYIDIINQYVKGLEVAL
;
A
#
# COMPACT_ATOMS: atom_id res chain seq x y z
N MET A 1 2.62 34.08 47.10
CA MET A 1 3.53 33.45 46.10
C MET A 1 4.82 33.13 46.86
N LEU A 2 5.23 31.86 46.91
CA LEU A 2 6.48 31.49 47.58
C LEU A 2 7.69 32.11 46.84
N PRO A 3 8.72 32.60 47.54
CA PRO A 3 9.89 33.17 46.89
C PRO A 3 10.62 32.10 46.07
N ILE A 4 10.85 32.41 44.78
CA ILE A 4 11.61 31.57 43.85
C ILE A 4 13.08 31.57 44.27
N SER A 5 13.69 30.40 44.38
CA SER A 5 15.10 30.29 44.77
C SER A 5 16.03 30.89 43.70
N LYS A 6 17.21 31.39 44.12
CA LYS A 6 18.25 31.89 43.20
C LYS A 6 18.69 30.81 42.20
N ALA A 7 18.73 29.56 42.64
CA ALA A 7 19.02 28.41 41.79
C ALA A 7 17.96 28.24 40.69
N GLU A 8 16.67 28.31 41.04
CA GLU A 8 15.59 28.20 40.07
C GLU A 8 15.65 29.31 39.01
N GLN A 9 15.89 30.57 39.40
CA GLN A 9 16.05 31.66 38.43
C GLN A 9 17.22 31.44 37.46
N CYS A 10 18.34 30.92 37.96
CA CYS A 10 19.55 30.74 37.16
C CYS A 10 19.43 29.56 36.19
N TYR A 11 18.85 28.43 36.63
CA TYR A 11 18.89 27.17 35.87
C TYR A 11 17.60 26.85 35.11
N LYS A 12 16.44 27.38 35.48
CA LYS A 12 15.17 27.11 34.77
C LYS A 12 15.22 27.43 33.27
N PRO A 13 15.85 28.54 32.81
CA PRO A 13 15.99 28.81 31.37
C PRO A 13 16.83 27.77 30.62
N ALA A 14 17.69 27.00 31.30
CA ALA A 14 18.54 25.99 30.66
C ALA A 14 17.71 24.86 30.02
N HIS A 15 16.46 24.61 30.50
CA HIS A 15 15.55 23.68 29.85
C HIS A 15 15.22 24.07 28.40
N ASN A 16 15.29 25.35 28.04
CA ASN A 16 14.98 25.81 26.67
C ASN A 16 15.98 25.32 25.61
N ARG A 17 17.08 24.69 26.02
CA ARG A 17 18.12 24.14 25.12
C ARG A 17 17.75 22.78 24.52
N PHE A 18 16.73 22.09 25.05
CA PHE A 18 16.34 20.75 24.59
C PHE A 18 15.33 20.81 23.44
N LEU A 19 15.21 19.70 22.70
CA LEU A 19 14.41 19.61 21.47
C LEU A 19 12.93 19.97 21.68
N LYS A 20 12.29 19.47 22.74
CA LYS A 20 10.87 19.75 23.00
C LYS A 20 10.61 21.26 23.21
N PRO A 21 11.29 21.95 24.14
CA PRO A 21 11.18 23.40 24.27
C PRO A 21 11.55 24.18 23.00
N ALA A 22 12.52 23.69 22.20
CA ALA A 22 12.85 24.32 20.91
C ALA A 22 11.67 24.28 19.93
N ILE A 23 10.97 23.14 19.82
CA ILE A 23 9.76 23.00 19.00
C ILE A 23 8.61 23.87 19.54
N GLU A 24 8.39 23.87 20.86
CA GLU A 24 7.38 24.74 21.48
C GLU A 24 7.66 26.22 21.22
N ASN A 25 8.93 26.63 21.27
CA ASN A 25 9.33 27.99 20.99
C ASN A 25 9.15 28.35 19.51
N PHE A 26 9.42 27.42 18.58
CA PHE A 26 9.11 27.60 17.15
C PHE A 26 7.62 27.92 16.95
N PHE A 27 6.71 27.15 17.55
CA PHE A 27 5.27 27.46 17.45
C PHE A 27 4.91 28.79 18.11
N LYS A 28 5.60 29.17 19.18
CA LYS A 28 5.40 30.46 19.84
C LYS A 28 5.83 31.64 18.98
N THR A 29 6.93 31.54 18.23
CA THR A 29 7.48 32.64 17.43
C THR A 29 6.87 32.73 16.05
N GLU A 30 6.75 31.60 15.36
CA GLU A 30 6.29 31.55 13.96
C GLU A 30 4.76 31.51 13.87
N LEU A 31 4.08 30.93 14.86
CA LEU A 31 2.63 30.73 14.87
C LEU A 31 1.95 31.23 16.17
N PRO A 32 2.25 32.47 16.64
CA PRO A 32 1.90 32.95 17.98
C PRO A 32 0.40 32.98 18.29
N LYS A 33 -0.45 33.14 17.28
CA LYS A 33 -1.91 33.23 17.42
C LYS A 33 -2.64 31.91 17.14
N ALA A 34 -1.93 30.90 16.64
CA ALA A 34 -2.56 29.64 16.23
C ALA A 34 -2.67 28.64 17.38
N PHE A 35 -1.66 28.58 18.26
CA PHE A 35 -1.54 27.52 19.26
C PHE A 35 -1.20 28.06 20.65
N GLY A 36 -2.10 27.82 21.60
CA GLY A 36 -1.87 28.06 23.03
C GLY A 36 -0.81 27.12 23.63
N PRO A 37 -0.33 27.39 24.86
CA PRO A 37 0.75 26.63 25.49
C PRO A 37 0.53 25.11 25.51
N ASP A 38 -0.66 24.65 25.89
CA ASP A 38 -0.98 23.22 25.99
C ASP A 38 -0.95 22.53 24.62
N ILE A 39 -1.48 23.20 23.59
CA ILE A 39 -1.48 22.67 22.23
C ILE A 39 -0.05 22.57 21.70
N ARG A 40 0.81 23.56 21.96
CA ARG A 40 2.23 23.51 21.55
C ARG A 40 2.98 22.36 22.20
N CYS A 41 2.78 22.15 23.51
CA CYS A 41 3.36 21.04 24.24
C CYS A 41 2.93 19.69 23.63
N PHE A 42 1.63 19.52 23.39
CA PHE A 42 1.09 18.33 22.74
C PHE A 42 1.68 18.12 21.34
N LEU A 43 1.72 19.17 20.50
CA LEU A 43 2.29 19.08 19.15
C LEU A 43 3.77 18.74 19.18
N ALA A 44 4.55 19.32 20.11
CA ALA A 44 5.96 19.01 20.27
C ALA A 44 6.18 17.54 20.62
N ASP A 45 5.40 16.97 21.54
CA ASP A 45 5.46 15.54 21.87
C ASP A 45 5.11 14.66 20.66
N ARG A 46 4.09 15.06 19.88
CA ARG A 46 3.71 14.33 18.65
C ARG A 46 4.79 14.39 17.58
N LEU A 47 5.43 15.54 17.39
CA LEU A 47 6.52 15.71 16.43
C LEU A 47 7.76 14.91 16.84
N ILE A 48 8.12 14.91 18.12
CA ILE A 48 9.22 14.09 18.63
C ILE A 48 8.91 12.60 18.44
N LYS A 49 7.67 12.18 18.67
CA LYS A 49 7.25 10.79 18.41
C LYS A 49 7.40 10.42 16.93
N ILE A 50 7.03 11.31 16.00
CA ILE A 50 7.23 11.09 14.56
C ILE A 50 8.72 11.04 14.23
N PHE A 51 9.50 11.99 14.76
CA PHE A 51 10.95 12.03 14.56
C PHE A 51 11.61 10.73 15.02
N ASN A 52 11.34 10.28 16.25
CA ASN A 52 11.89 9.04 16.79
C ASN A 52 11.42 7.79 16.04
N ALA A 53 10.20 7.79 15.49
CA ALA A 53 9.71 6.68 14.67
C ALA A 53 10.43 6.60 13.32
N ASN A 54 10.88 7.74 12.77
CA ASN A 54 11.54 7.86 11.47
C ASN A 54 13.07 7.91 11.53
N ASN A 55 13.64 7.88 12.73
CA ASN A 55 15.08 7.91 12.94
C ASN A 55 15.49 6.65 13.70
N ARG A 56 16.61 6.08 13.30
CA ARG A 56 17.25 4.96 13.99
C ARG A 56 18.64 5.39 14.42
N ASP A 57 19.12 4.82 15.52
CA ASP A 57 20.51 5.01 15.93
C ASP A 57 21.43 4.53 14.80
N ILE A 58 22.47 5.31 14.49
CA ILE A 58 23.43 4.99 13.44
C ILE A 58 24.08 3.61 13.67
N ASN A 59 24.19 3.18 14.92
CA ASN A 59 24.75 1.87 15.29
C ASN A 59 23.78 0.70 15.05
N SER A 60 22.50 0.98 14.76
CA SER A 60 21.49 -0.05 14.54
C SER A 60 21.35 -0.50 13.08
N ILE A 61 21.84 0.30 12.13
CA ILE A 61 21.82 -0.02 10.69
C ILE A 61 23.19 -0.56 10.29
N LYS A 62 23.25 -1.78 9.77
CA LYS A 62 24.50 -2.42 9.34
C LYS A 62 24.88 -1.98 7.92
N PRO A 63 26.18 -2.10 7.54
CA PRO A 63 26.60 -1.92 6.15
C PRO A 63 25.76 -2.78 5.19
N GLY A 64 25.38 -2.21 4.04
CA GLY A 64 24.51 -2.87 3.06
C GLY A 64 23.01 -2.79 3.36
N GLN A 65 22.61 -2.18 4.49
CA GLN A 65 21.20 -1.94 4.82
C GLN A 65 20.77 -0.48 4.57
N VAL A 66 19.46 -0.28 4.42
CA VAL A 66 18.83 1.04 4.26
C VAL A 66 17.61 1.16 5.16
N LEU A 67 17.40 2.36 5.73
CA LEU A 67 16.15 2.72 6.41
C LEU A 67 15.16 3.28 5.39
N TRP A 68 13.98 2.68 5.30
CA TRP A 68 12.95 3.06 4.33
C TRP A 68 11.58 3.19 4.98
N ASN A 69 10.79 4.17 4.57
CA ASN A 69 9.41 4.33 5.03
C ASN A 69 8.46 3.57 4.10
N ALA A 70 7.97 2.43 4.58
CA ALA A 70 7.02 1.59 3.86
C ALA A 70 5.60 1.74 4.41
N VAL A 71 4.59 1.37 3.61
CA VAL A 71 3.19 1.43 4.03
C VAL A 71 2.91 0.28 5.01
N HIS A 72 2.28 0.58 6.14
CA HIS A 72 1.87 -0.42 7.13
C HIS A 72 0.94 -1.46 6.49
N LYS A 73 1.09 -2.75 6.82
CA LYS A 73 0.33 -3.86 6.22
C LYS A 73 -1.19 -3.69 6.27
N ASP A 74 -1.70 -3.10 7.36
CA ASP A 74 -3.14 -2.82 7.58
C ASP A 74 -3.67 -1.55 6.88
N THR A 75 -2.82 -0.77 6.19
CA THR A 75 -3.23 0.46 5.51
C THR A 75 -2.85 0.43 4.04
N LYS A 76 -3.60 1.12 3.19
CA LYS A 76 -3.34 1.15 1.73
C LYS A 76 -2.63 2.44 1.32
N SER A 77 -1.78 2.34 0.30
CA SER A 77 -1.18 3.51 -0.33
C SER A 77 -2.28 4.44 -0.87
N GLY A 78 -2.21 5.73 -0.52
CA GLY A 78 -3.21 6.73 -0.92
C GLY A 78 -4.51 6.71 -0.12
N ALA A 79 -4.67 5.82 0.88
CA ALA A 79 -5.81 5.87 1.79
C ALA A 79 -5.72 7.10 2.73
N PRO A 80 -6.84 7.72 3.13
CA PRO A 80 -6.83 8.84 4.07
C PRO A 80 -6.16 8.53 5.42
N ASN A 81 -6.18 7.26 5.83
CA ASN A 81 -5.58 6.76 7.05
C ASN A 81 -4.25 6.00 6.81
N MET A 82 -3.55 6.28 5.70
CA MET A 82 -2.27 5.65 5.38
C MET A 82 -1.27 5.85 6.53
N LYS A 83 -0.69 4.74 6.99
CA LYS A 83 0.36 4.74 8.01
C LYS A 83 1.68 4.33 7.37
N LEU A 84 2.73 5.07 7.68
CA LEU A 84 4.09 4.71 7.30
C LEU A 84 4.81 4.11 8.50
N VAL A 85 5.63 3.10 8.23
CA VAL A 85 6.51 2.45 9.19
C VAL A 85 7.92 2.47 8.62
N SER A 86 8.88 2.87 9.45
CA SER A 86 10.29 2.85 9.09
C SER A 86 10.85 1.44 9.27
N VAL A 87 11.22 0.82 8.16
CA VAL A 87 11.75 -0.54 8.07
C VAL A 87 13.22 -0.52 7.67
N VAL A 88 14.00 -1.46 8.20
CA VAL A 88 15.39 -1.68 7.79
C VAL A 88 15.41 -2.81 6.76
N LEU A 89 16.00 -2.56 5.60
CA LEU A 89 16.06 -3.50 4.47
C LEU A 89 17.52 -3.79 4.10
N ALA A 90 17.88 -5.05 3.95
CA ALA A 90 19.19 -5.48 3.48
C ALA A 90 19.26 -5.52 1.95
N LEU A 91 19.86 -4.49 1.36
CA LEU A 91 20.10 -4.44 -0.08
C LEU A 91 21.21 -5.43 -0.47
N ILE A 92 22.25 -5.52 0.36
CA ILE A 92 23.40 -6.39 0.17
C ILE A 92 23.79 -6.95 1.55
N ASN A 93 24.16 -8.22 1.61
CA ASN A 93 24.81 -8.82 2.77
C ASN A 93 26.05 -9.64 2.35
N ASP A 94 26.80 -10.14 3.32
CA ASP A 94 28.04 -10.89 3.08
C ASP A 94 27.81 -12.18 2.27
N ASP A 95 26.73 -12.90 2.58
CA ASP A 95 26.31 -14.12 1.89
C ASP A 95 25.99 -13.89 0.40
N ASP A 96 25.48 -12.70 0.04
CA ASP A 96 25.29 -12.32 -1.35
C ASP A 96 26.63 -12.32 -2.12
N ILE A 97 27.68 -11.77 -1.51
CA ILE A 97 29.03 -11.72 -2.11
C ILE A 97 29.57 -13.12 -2.28
N THR A 98 29.53 -13.94 -1.23
CA THR A 98 29.97 -15.34 -1.29
C THR A 98 29.22 -16.13 -2.37
N LYS A 99 27.92 -15.93 -2.54
CA LYS A 99 27.15 -16.59 -3.59
C LYS A 99 27.57 -16.14 -4.99
N LEU A 100 27.83 -14.85 -5.18
CA LEU A 100 28.30 -14.30 -6.45
C LEU A 100 29.70 -14.80 -6.81
N GLU A 101 30.62 -14.87 -5.84
CA GLU A 101 31.95 -15.48 -6.00
C GLU A 101 31.85 -16.95 -6.46
N ASN A 102 30.86 -17.67 -5.92
CA ASN A 102 30.58 -19.06 -6.28
C ASN A 102 29.74 -19.21 -7.59
N GLY A 103 29.60 -18.15 -8.38
CA GLY A 103 29.00 -18.21 -9.71
C GLY A 103 27.49 -17.96 -9.78
N LEU A 104 26.86 -17.46 -8.72
CA LEU A 104 25.47 -17.02 -8.78
C LEU A 104 25.32 -15.91 -9.83
N LYS A 105 24.35 -16.05 -10.74
CA LYS A 105 24.16 -15.07 -11.80
C LYS A 105 23.42 -13.83 -11.27
N MET A 106 23.74 -12.65 -11.81
CA MET A 106 23.12 -11.41 -11.35
C MET A 106 21.58 -11.37 -11.36
N PRO A 107 20.88 -11.94 -12.36
CA PRO A 107 19.42 -12.01 -12.31
C PRO A 107 18.90 -12.81 -11.12
N GLU A 108 19.58 -13.89 -10.73
CA GLU A 108 19.20 -14.73 -9.60
C GLU A 108 19.50 -14.04 -8.27
N HIS A 109 20.65 -13.36 -8.16
CA HIS A 109 20.92 -12.50 -7.00
C HIS A 109 19.83 -11.43 -6.83
N ARG A 110 19.42 -10.74 -7.90
CA ARG A 110 18.32 -9.76 -7.83
C ARG A 110 17.01 -10.38 -7.36
N GLN A 111 16.70 -11.60 -7.79
CA GLN A 111 15.51 -12.33 -7.31
C GLN A 111 15.58 -12.54 -5.79
N ASN A 112 16.74 -12.96 -5.27
CA ASN A 112 16.97 -13.15 -3.84
C ASN A 112 16.85 -11.84 -3.05
N VAL A 113 17.44 -10.75 -3.56
CA VAL A 113 17.34 -9.41 -2.93
C VAL A 113 15.89 -8.95 -2.86
N VAL A 114 15.13 -9.08 -3.96
CA VAL A 114 13.70 -8.70 -3.98
C VAL A 114 12.89 -9.51 -2.99
N ALA A 115 13.11 -10.84 -2.92
CA ALA A 115 12.44 -11.71 -1.96
C ALA A 115 12.74 -11.30 -0.51
N ARG A 116 14.03 -11.16 -0.17
CA ARG A 116 14.50 -10.75 1.16
C ARG A 116 13.88 -9.44 1.60
N MET A 117 13.91 -8.41 0.74
CA MET A 117 13.35 -7.10 1.09
C MET A 117 11.85 -7.15 1.37
N LEU A 118 11.10 -7.96 0.62
CA LEU A 118 9.65 -8.14 0.84
C LEU A 118 9.37 -8.82 2.18
N GLU A 119 10.13 -9.86 2.52
CA GLU A 119 10.01 -10.59 3.78
C GLU A 119 10.43 -9.74 4.99
N GLU A 120 11.55 -9.03 4.90
CA GLU A 120 12.04 -8.13 5.95
C GLU A 120 11.05 -6.99 6.23
N ALA A 121 10.48 -6.39 5.18
CA ALA A 121 9.43 -5.37 5.35
C ALA A 121 8.20 -5.96 6.06
N PHE A 122 7.78 -7.16 5.64
CA PHE A 122 6.63 -7.82 6.23
C PHE A 122 6.82 -8.19 7.70
N SER A 123 8.02 -8.65 8.08
CA SER A 123 8.37 -8.90 9.48
C SER A 123 8.37 -7.65 10.36
N GLN A 124 8.41 -6.46 9.74
CA GLN A 124 8.37 -5.15 10.38
C GLN A 124 7.01 -4.44 10.18
N ASP A 125 5.95 -5.22 9.97
CA ASP A 125 4.57 -4.78 9.80
C ASP A 125 4.31 -3.86 8.59
N ALA A 126 5.16 -3.92 7.57
CA ALA A 126 5.03 -3.12 6.36
C ALA A 126 4.95 -3.97 5.08
N LEU A 127 4.46 -3.37 4.00
CA LEU A 127 4.43 -4.00 2.68
C LEU A 127 5.14 -3.09 1.67
N LEU A 128 6.09 -3.65 0.92
CA LEU A 128 6.74 -2.95 -0.19
C LEU A 128 5.98 -3.19 -1.48
N SER A 129 5.63 -2.11 -2.16
CA SER A 129 5.16 -2.18 -3.54
C SER A 129 6.32 -2.44 -4.50
N MET A 130 6.03 -2.93 -5.70
CA MET A 130 7.07 -3.07 -6.73
C MET A 130 7.65 -1.72 -7.17
N ARG A 131 6.97 -0.60 -6.88
CA ARG A 131 7.51 0.75 -7.09
C ARG A 131 8.60 1.06 -6.06
N ASP A 132 8.41 0.68 -4.80
CA ASP A 132 9.41 0.87 -3.74
C ASP A 132 10.68 0.08 -4.06
N ILE A 133 10.52 -1.20 -4.41
CA ILE A 133 11.63 -2.05 -4.84
C ILE A 133 12.34 -1.46 -6.07
N GLY A 134 11.58 -0.99 -7.06
CA GLY A 134 12.14 -0.34 -8.25
C GLY A 134 12.99 0.90 -7.90
N LEU A 135 12.49 1.77 -7.01
CA LEU A 135 13.22 2.95 -6.53
C LEU A 135 14.50 2.57 -5.78
N LEU A 136 14.41 1.63 -4.85
CA LEU A 136 15.54 1.21 -4.01
C LEU A 136 16.66 0.53 -4.82
N LEU A 137 16.29 -0.19 -5.89
CA LEU A 137 17.25 -0.94 -6.71
C LEU A 137 17.58 -0.24 -8.05
N CYS A 138 17.12 1.00 -8.27
CA CYS A 138 17.28 1.72 -9.53
C CYS A 138 16.80 0.91 -10.76
N THR A 139 15.64 0.26 -10.65
CA THR A 139 15.01 -0.52 -11.73
C THR A 139 13.54 -0.12 -11.96
N SER A 140 12.93 -0.59 -13.04
CA SER A 140 11.50 -0.38 -13.25
C SER A 140 10.66 -1.28 -12.34
N SER A 141 9.49 -0.80 -11.92
CA SER A 141 8.54 -1.60 -11.13
C SER A 141 8.09 -2.88 -11.87
N SER A 142 8.01 -2.83 -13.20
CA SER A 142 7.75 -3.99 -14.06
C SER A 142 8.86 -5.03 -13.97
N TYR A 143 10.13 -4.59 -13.97
CA TYR A 143 11.28 -5.49 -13.85
C TYR A 143 11.37 -6.10 -12.44
N ALA A 144 11.14 -5.30 -11.39
CA ALA A 144 11.05 -5.81 -10.02
C ALA A 144 9.93 -6.86 -9.87
N SER A 145 8.76 -6.61 -10.48
CA SER A 145 7.65 -7.57 -10.52
C SER A 145 8.02 -8.87 -11.25
N TYR A 146 8.77 -8.76 -12.35
CA TYR A 146 9.28 -9.94 -13.07
C TYR A 146 10.25 -10.75 -12.20
N MET A 147 11.25 -10.11 -11.57
CA MET A 147 12.18 -10.80 -10.65
C MET A 147 11.44 -11.51 -9.52
N ARG A 148 10.47 -10.86 -8.86
CA ARG A 148 9.61 -11.48 -7.84
C ARG A 148 8.92 -12.74 -8.36
N LYS A 149 8.26 -12.66 -9.53
CA LYS A 149 7.54 -13.81 -10.11
C LYS A 149 8.45 -14.99 -10.44
N VAL A 150 9.67 -14.73 -10.94
CA VAL A 150 10.65 -15.80 -11.21
C VAL A 150 11.07 -16.46 -9.90
N TYR A 151 11.32 -15.68 -8.84
CA TYR A 151 11.64 -16.21 -7.52
C TYR A 151 10.50 -17.09 -6.98
N GLU A 152 9.27 -16.59 -6.99
CA GLU A 152 8.06 -17.30 -6.52
C GLU A 152 7.86 -18.62 -7.27
N ALA A 153 8.01 -18.61 -8.60
CA ALA A 153 7.89 -19.82 -9.41
C ALA A 153 8.99 -20.84 -9.11
N LYS A 154 10.24 -20.38 -8.89
CA LYS A 154 11.38 -21.25 -8.59
C LYS A 154 11.27 -21.91 -7.21
N HIS A 155 10.73 -21.20 -6.22
CA HIS A 155 10.67 -21.66 -4.82
C HIS A 155 9.28 -22.13 -4.39
N ASN A 156 8.31 -22.14 -5.29
CA ASN A 156 6.90 -22.42 -4.99
C ASN A 156 6.38 -21.61 -3.79
N ALA A 157 6.72 -20.33 -3.75
CA ALA A 157 6.47 -19.41 -2.65
C ALA A 157 5.58 -18.25 -3.11
N THR A 158 4.91 -17.59 -2.16
CA THR A 158 4.13 -16.36 -2.40
C THR A 158 4.69 -15.26 -1.51
N LEU A 159 5.34 -14.26 -2.10
CA LEU A 159 6.04 -13.21 -1.35
C LEU A 159 5.06 -12.11 -0.89
N PRO A 160 5.15 -11.60 0.34
CA PRO A 160 4.20 -10.61 0.84
C PRO A 160 4.35 -9.25 0.14
N HIS A 161 3.33 -8.80 -0.57
CA HIS A 161 3.28 -7.48 -1.20
C HIS A 161 1.85 -6.92 -1.23
N PRO A 162 1.63 -5.62 -1.51
CA PRO A 162 0.28 -5.04 -1.48
C PRO A 162 -0.71 -5.80 -2.39
N GLY A 163 -0.27 -6.14 -3.61
CA GLY A 163 -1.08 -6.86 -4.61
C GLY A 163 -1.55 -8.27 -4.25
N ASN A 164 -1.00 -8.93 -3.23
CA ASN A 164 -1.49 -10.23 -2.77
C ASN A 164 -1.92 -10.25 -1.30
N MET A 165 -1.59 -9.24 -0.51
CA MET A 165 -2.04 -9.13 0.89
C MET A 165 -3.22 -8.18 1.05
N GLN A 166 -3.25 -7.10 0.26
CA GLN A 166 -4.26 -6.05 0.34
C GLN A 166 -5.27 -6.12 -0.81
N ASP A 167 -4.89 -6.79 -1.90
CA ASP A 167 -5.71 -6.94 -3.10
C ASP A 167 -6.36 -8.35 -3.23
N VAL A 168 -6.29 -9.22 -2.23
CA VAL A 168 -7.11 -10.46 -2.21
C VAL A 168 -8.61 -10.13 -2.26
N GLY A 169 -9.03 -9.01 -1.67
CA GLY A 169 -10.38 -8.46 -1.82
C GLY A 169 -10.61 -7.65 -3.10
N ASN A 170 -9.56 -7.38 -3.89
CA ASN A 170 -9.56 -6.59 -5.12
C ASN A 170 -9.05 -7.39 -6.34
N CYS A 171 -9.01 -8.73 -6.31
CA CYS A 171 -8.98 -9.56 -7.54
C CYS A 171 -10.28 -9.43 -8.38
N ILE A 172 -10.96 -8.33 -8.19
CA ILE A 172 -12.14 -7.79 -8.78
C ILE A 172 -11.60 -6.59 -9.55
N THR A 173 -11.46 -6.73 -10.87
CA THR A 173 -11.00 -5.63 -11.73
C THR A 173 -11.85 -4.37 -11.46
N HIS A 174 -11.33 -3.15 -11.70
CA HIS A 174 -12.12 -1.91 -11.56
C HIS A 174 -13.50 -2.01 -12.26
N LYS A 175 -13.59 -2.85 -13.31
CA LYS A 175 -14.83 -3.22 -13.99
C LYS A 175 -15.79 -4.00 -13.08
N TYR A 176 -15.33 -5.05 -12.42
CA TYR A 176 -16.14 -5.80 -11.45
C TYR A 176 -16.64 -4.88 -10.33
N GLN A 177 -15.81 -3.99 -9.77
CA GLN A 177 -16.26 -3.07 -8.71
C GLN A 177 -17.42 -2.18 -9.17
N ILE A 178 -17.34 -1.67 -10.41
CA ILE A 178 -18.41 -0.86 -11.01
C ILE A 178 -19.69 -1.70 -11.16
N ILE A 179 -19.58 -2.92 -11.68
CA ILE A 179 -20.73 -3.82 -11.84
C ILE A 179 -21.35 -4.20 -10.50
N TYR A 180 -20.54 -4.59 -9.52
CA TYR A 180 -21.02 -4.97 -8.19
C TYR A 180 -21.79 -3.81 -7.53
N LYS A 181 -21.23 -2.60 -7.53
CA LYS A 181 -21.89 -1.41 -6.95
C LYS A 181 -23.21 -1.07 -7.65
N CYS A 182 -23.28 -1.20 -8.96
CA CYS A 182 -24.50 -0.90 -9.71
C CYS A 182 -25.56 -2.01 -9.61
N VAL A 183 -25.16 -3.28 -9.72
CA VAL A 183 -26.06 -4.43 -9.88
C VAL A 183 -26.44 -5.04 -8.54
N VAL A 184 -25.50 -5.15 -7.61
CA VAL A 184 -25.70 -5.75 -6.28
C VAL A 184 -26.08 -4.67 -5.27
N GLU A 185 -25.29 -3.60 -5.15
CA GLU A 185 -25.58 -2.50 -4.20
C GLU A 185 -26.66 -1.51 -4.70
N LYS A 186 -27.17 -1.68 -5.93
CA LYS A 186 -28.19 -0.82 -6.57
C LYS A 186 -27.88 0.68 -6.56
N LYS A 187 -26.60 1.05 -6.56
CA LYS A 187 -26.17 2.46 -6.60
C LYS A 187 -26.40 3.06 -7.98
N SER A 188 -26.67 4.36 -8.03
CA SER A 188 -26.79 5.06 -9.30
C SER A 188 -25.44 5.11 -10.04
N PRO A 189 -25.43 4.93 -11.38
CA PRO A 189 -24.20 5.00 -12.18
C PRO A 189 -23.41 6.30 -11.98
N LEU A 190 -24.10 7.42 -11.74
CA LEU A 190 -23.47 8.72 -11.43
C LEU A 190 -22.67 8.70 -10.13
N LYS A 191 -23.21 8.06 -9.09
CA LYS A 191 -22.52 7.92 -7.81
C LYS A 191 -21.32 6.99 -7.94
N VAL A 192 -21.49 5.87 -8.66
CA VAL A 192 -20.41 4.90 -8.91
C VAL A 192 -19.28 5.51 -9.75
N ALA A 193 -19.59 6.32 -10.77
CA ALA A 193 -18.61 7.05 -11.57
C ALA A 193 -17.71 7.93 -10.68
N ARG A 194 -18.31 8.67 -9.74
CA ARG A 194 -17.57 9.49 -8.76
C ARG A 194 -16.75 8.64 -7.78
N GLU A 195 -17.34 7.59 -7.20
CA GLU A 195 -16.66 6.71 -6.23
C GLU A 195 -15.48 5.95 -6.84
N THR A 196 -15.56 5.61 -8.13
CA THR A 196 -14.56 4.81 -8.84
C THR A 196 -13.62 5.64 -9.71
N ASN A 197 -13.76 6.97 -9.71
CA ASN A 197 -13.01 7.90 -10.55
C ASN A 197 -13.05 7.54 -12.05
N HIS A 198 -14.24 7.24 -12.56
CA HIS A 198 -14.51 6.93 -13.97
C HIS A 198 -15.45 7.95 -14.59
N SER A 199 -15.41 8.08 -15.92
CA SER A 199 -16.43 8.81 -16.64
C SER A 199 -17.75 8.02 -16.68
N MET A 200 -18.87 8.73 -16.77
CA MET A 200 -20.19 8.11 -16.99
C MET A 200 -20.19 7.18 -18.19
N LYS A 201 -19.56 7.60 -19.30
CA LYS A 201 -19.42 6.78 -20.52
C LYS A 201 -18.70 5.45 -20.26
N ALA A 202 -17.68 5.44 -19.40
CA ALA A 202 -16.97 4.22 -19.06
C ALA A 202 -17.83 3.29 -18.19
N VAL A 203 -18.57 3.83 -17.22
CA VAL A 203 -19.52 3.06 -16.39
C VAL A 203 -20.62 2.44 -17.24
N ASP A 204 -21.23 3.22 -18.14
CA ASP A 204 -22.29 2.74 -19.04
C ASP A 204 -21.80 1.64 -19.98
N ARG A 205 -20.55 1.77 -20.47
CA ARG A 205 -19.91 0.72 -21.27
C ARG A 205 -19.79 -0.58 -20.49
N TYR A 206 -19.31 -0.53 -19.24
CA TYR A 206 -19.17 -1.75 -18.44
C TYR A 206 -20.52 -2.38 -18.14
N LEU A 207 -21.54 -1.59 -17.80
CA LEU A 207 -22.90 -2.08 -17.56
C LEU A 207 -23.49 -2.77 -18.80
N ARG A 208 -23.27 -2.18 -19.97
CA ARG A 208 -23.69 -2.78 -21.25
C ARG A 208 -22.99 -4.12 -21.47
N ASP A 209 -21.67 -4.15 -21.36
CA ASP A 209 -20.86 -5.36 -21.54
C ASP A 209 -21.33 -6.47 -20.57
N PHE A 210 -21.57 -6.13 -19.30
CA PHE A 210 -22.09 -7.05 -18.30
C PHE A 210 -23.48 -7.57 -18.66
N ASN A 211 -24.42 -6.70 -19.06
CA ASN A 211 -25.76 -7.12 -19.43
C ASN A 211 -25.76 -8.02 -20.67
N CYS A 212 -24.91 -7.75 -21.66
CA CYS A 212 -24.75 -8.64 -22.82
C CYS A 212 -24.25 -10.03 -22.41
N VAL A 213 -23.23 -10.10 -21.54
CA VAL A 213 -22.74 -11.38 -21.01
C VAL A 213 -23.80 -12.09 -20.18
N LYS A 214 -24.52 -11.36 -19.31
CA LYS A 214 -25.61 -11.91 -18.50
C LYS A 214 -26.69 -12.56 -19.36
N THR A 215 -27.18 -11.84 -20.38
CA THR A 215 -28.23 -12.37 -21.26
C THR A 215 -27.79 -13.65 -21.96
N LEU A 216 -26.59 -13.67 -22.55
CA LEU A 216 -26.08 -14.85 -23.26
C LEU A 216 -25.79 -16.02 -22.31
N TYR A 217 -25.29 -15.73 -21.11
CA TYR A 217 -25.00 -16.75 -20.11
C TYR A 217 -26.26 -17.37 -19.51
N LEU A 218 -27.33 -16.59 -19.32
CA LEU A 218 -28.64 -17.10 -18.91
C LEU A 218 -29.35 -17.88 -20.01
N ASP A 219 -29.01 -17.63 -21.28
CA ASP A 219 -29.43 -18.42 -22.46
C ASP A 219 -28.50 -19.63 -22.73
N ASP A 220 -27.82 -20.11 -21.68
CA ASP A 220 -26.97 -21.31 -21.67
C ASP A 220 -25.86 -21.33 -22.73
N LYS A 221 -25.35 -20.15 -23.13
CA LYS A 221 -24.23 -20.05 -24.06
C LYS A 221 -22.89 -20.17 -23.32
N ASP A 222 -21.96 -20.90 -23.92
CA ASP A 222 -20.63 -21.09 -23.34
C ASP A 222 -19.75 -19.83 -23.49
N LYS A 223 -18.71 -19.73 -22.66
CA LYS A 223 -17.83 -18.54 -22.62
C LYS A 223 -17.07 -18.26 -23.92
N HIS A 224 -16.76 -19.27 -24.73
CA HIS A 224 -16.12 -19.09 -26.04
C HIS A 224 -17.10 -18.52 -27.05
N TYR A 225 -18.36 -18.96 -27.04
CA TYR A 225 -19.42 -18.34 -27.84
C TYR A 225 -19.66 -16.88 -27.44
N ILE A 226 -19.75 -16.60 -26.13
CA ILE A 226 -19.91 -15.23 -25.61
C ILE A 226 -18.73 -14.36 -26.07
N HIS A 227 -17.50 -14.86 -25.99
CA HIS A 227 -16.32 -14.15 -26.50
C HIS A 227 -16.43 -13.87 -28.00
N PHE A 228 -16.83 -14.85 -28.79
CA PHE A 228 -16.93 -14.73 -30.23
C PHE A 228 -17.91 -13.63 -30.66
N VAL A 229 -19.08 -13.56 -30.02
CA VAL A 229 -20.14 -12.60 -30.35
C VAL A 229 -19.88 -11.20 -29.77
N THR A 230 -19.42 -11.12 -28.52
CA THR A 230 -19.27 -9.83 -27.83
C THR A 230 -17.90 -9.18 -28.02
N LYS A 231 -16.89 -9.95 -28.46
CA LYS A 231 -15.47 -9.57 -28.50
C LYS A 231 -14.88 -9.17 -27.13
N ILE A 232 -15.56 -9.50 -26.03
CA ILE A 232 -15.07 -9.31 -24.66
C ILE A 232 -14.08 -10.43 -24.32
N SER A 233 -12.95 -10.14 -23.69
CA SER A 233 -11.95 -11.17 -23.37
C SER A 233 -12.50 -12.25 -22.42
N LEU A 234 -12.06 -13.50 -22.61
CA LEU A 234 -12.48 -14.65 -21.79
C LEU A 234 -12.32 -14.40 -20.29
N ARG A 235 -11.21 -13.77 -19.88
CA ARG A 235 -10.97 -13.40 -18.48
C ARG A 235 -12.04 -12.45 -17.91
N VAL A 236 -12.55 -11.51 -18.70
CA VAL A 236 -13.60 -10.57 -18.26
C VAL A 236 -14.96 -11.27 -18.25
N ILE A 237 -15.20 -12.19 -19.18
CA ILE A 237 -16.41 -13.02 -19.19
C ILE A 237 -16.46 -13.89 -17.93
N ASP A 238 -15.37 -14.57 -17.58
CA ASP A 238 -15.29 -15.38 -16.34
C ASP A 238 -15.65 -14.53 -15.11
N GLN A 239 -15.10 -13.31 -15.01
CA GLN A 239 -15.42 -12.38 -13.91
C GLN A 239 -16.89 -11.96 -13.84
N TYR A 240 -17.55 -11.77 -14.99
CA TYR A 240 -18.97 -11.43 -15.01
C TYR A 240 -19.86 -12.64 -14.68
N ILE A 241 -19.48 -13.83 -15.14
CA ILE A 241 -20.15 -15.09 -14.79
C ILE A 241 -20.10 -15.32 -13.27
N ASP A 242 -18.95 -15.05 -12.63
CA ASP A 242 -18.81 -15.16 -11.18
C ASP A 242 -19.81 -14.26 -10.44
N ILE A 243 -19.96 -12.99 -10.88
CA ILE A 243 -20.97 -12.06 -10.31
C ILE A 243 -22.38 -12.61 -10.50
N ILE A 244 -22.69 -13.13 -11.68
CA ILE A 244 -24.03 -13.63 -12.01
C ILE A 244 -24.38 -14.83 -11.13
N ASN A 245 -23.47 -15.80 -11.01
CA ASN A 245 -23.69 -16.99 -10.21
C ASN A 245 -23.78 -16.69 -8.72
N GLN A 246 -22.93 -15.79 -8.21
CA GLN A 246 -22.90 -15.48 -6.77
C GLN A 246 -24.05 -14.58 -6.31
N TYR A 247 -24.47 -13.60 -7.13
CA TYR A 247 -25.36 -12.53 -6.65
C TYR A 247 -26.63 -12.36 -7.47
N VAL A 248 -26.70 -12.87 -8.71
CA VAL A 248 -27.87 -12.67 -9.58
C VAL A 248 -28.76 -13.90 -9.63
N LYS A 249 -28.21 -15.11 -9.81
CA LYS A 249 -28.98 -16.36 -9.71
C LYS A 249 -29.52 -16.59 -8.29
N GLY A 250 -28.81 -16.15 -7.26
CA GLY A 250 -29.27 -16.19 -5.87
C GLY A 250 -30.50 -15.30 -5.58
N LEU A 251 -30.79 -14.31 -6.44
CA LEU A 251 -31.96 -13.43 -6.31
C LEU A 251 -33.21 -13.99 -7.01
N GLU A 252 -33.07 -14.89 -7.99
CA GLU A 252 -34.22 -15.51 -8.69
C GLU A 252 -34.81 -16.71 -7.94
N VAL A 253 -34.11 -17.25 -6.93
CA VAL A 253 -34.58 -18.37 -6.09
C VAL A 253 -35.21 -17.87 -4.77
N ALA A 254 -35.12 -16.58 -4.46
CA ALA A 254 -35.64 -15.95 -3.24
C ALA A 254 -36.94 -15.14 -3.44
N LEU A 255 -37.58 -15.29 -4.61
CA LEU A 255 -38.91 -14.81 -4.95
C LEU A 255 -39.82 -16.01 -5.25
#